data_AF-A0A2V3TXC8-F1
#
_entry.id   AF-A0A2V3TXC8-F1
#
_cell.length_a   1.000
_cell.length_b   1.000
_cell.length_c   1.000
_cell.angle_alpha   90.00
_cell.angle_beta   90.00
_cell.angle_gamma   90.00
#
_symmetry.space_group_name_H-M   'P 1'
#
loop_
_entity.id
_entity.type
_entity.pdbx_description
1 polymer ?
#
loop_
_entity_poly.entity_id
_entity_poly.type
_entity_poly.pdbx_seq_one_letter_code
_entity_poly.pdbx_strand_id
1 'polypeptide(L)'
;MDDIATLLEPQIPALRRYAYALVRNHDVADDLVQDCLERAIARWYLRRGDGDLRAWLFTILRNRYISDFRQKRRRGTEVDIDAVALSIHPSQDDGLDTQDVLTALDRLSEEHKTVLLLVGVEDLSYEETANILGIPRGTVMSRLARARQSLRGLLDRGGATWLRRVK
;
A
#
# COMPACT_ATOMS: atom_id res chain seq x y z
N MET A 1 -25.24 -13.57 2.38
CA MET A 1 -23.78 -13.74 2.54
C MET A 1 -23.13 -13.88 1.17
N ASP A 2 -23.74 -14.66 0.27
CA ASP A 2 -23.31 -14.85 -1.13
C ASP A 2 -23.10 -13.55 -1.93
N ASP A 3 -23.96 -12.55 -1.74
CA ASP A 3 -23.83 -11.25 -2.42
C ASP A 3 -22.60 -10.44 -1.94
N ILE A 4 -22.25 -10.54 -0.65
CA ILE A 4 -21.08 -9.84 -0.08
C ILE A 4 -19.80 -10.49 -0.59
N ALA A 5 -19.74 -11.83 -0.58
CA ALA A 5 -18.58 -12.57 -1.05
C ALA A 5 -18.31 -12.27 -2.54
N THR A 6 -19.35 -12.25 -3.37
CA THR A 6 -19.28 -11.93 -4.81
C THR A 6 -18.71 -10.52 -5.06
N LEU A 7 -19.01 -9.56 -4.18
CA LEU A 7 -18.48 -8.20 -4.27
C LEU A 7 -17.03 -8.07 -3.75
N LEU A 8 -16.67 -8.85 -2.72
CA LEU A 8 -15.35 -8.77 -2.08
C LEU A 8 -14.27 -9.56 -2.82
N GLU A 9 -14.57 -10.76 -3.30
CA GLU A 9 -13.60 -11.67 -3.92
C GLU A 9 -12.80 -11.02 -5.05
N PRO A 10 -13.41 -10.26 -5.99
CA PRO A 10 -12.67 -9.56 -7.04
C PRO A 10 -11.69 -8.49 -6.52
N GLN A 11 -11.89 -8.00 -5.30
CA GLN A 11 -11.06 -6.94 -4.69
C GLN A 11 -9.82 -7.51 -3.97
N ILE A 12 -9.84 -8.80 -3.59
CA ILE A 12 -8.78 -9.42 -2.80
C ILE A 12 -7.39 -9.31 -3.46
N PRO A 13 -7.22 -9.57 -4.78
CA PRO A 13 -5.90 -9.46 -5.40
C PRO A 13 -5.30 -8.05 -5.32
N ALA A 14 -6.12 -7.02 -5.47
CA ALA A 14 -5.71 -5.62 -5.34
C ALA A 14 -5.32 -5.27 -3.90
N LEU A 15 -6.12 -5.69 -2.92
CA LEU A 15 -5.81 -5.49 -1.50
C LEU A 15 -4.50 -6.18 -1.11
N ARG A 16 -4.25 -7.40 -1.60
CA ARG A 16 -3.00 -8.15 -1.35
C ARG A 16 -1.78 -7.46 -1.95
N ARG A 17 -1.84 -7.04 -3.22
CA ARG A 17 -0.72 -6.32 -3.85
C ARG A 17 -0.37 -5.04 -3.10
N TYR A 18 -1.39 -4.27 -2.74
CA TYR A 18 -1.21 -3.04 -1.97
C TYR A 18 -0.66 -3.30 -0.57
N ALA A 19 -1.22 -4.27 0.17
CA ALA A 19 -0.72 -4.66 1.48
C ALA A 19 0.74 -5.11 1.41
N TYR A 20 1.10 -5.97 0.45
CA TYR A 20 2.47 -6.42 0.27
C TYR A 20 3.43 -5.27 -0.05
N ALA A 21 3.04 -4.33 -0.92
CA ALA A 21 3.85 -3.15 -1.21
C ALA A 21 4.02 -2.22 0.00
N LEU A 22 3.11 -2.27 0.99
CA LEU A 22 3.25 -1.55 2.25
C LEU A 22 4.21 -2.24 3.22
N VAL A 23 4.07 -3.55 3.44
CA VAL A 23 4.76 -4.27 4.55
C VAL A 23 5.93 -5.15 4.13
N ARG A 24 6.03 -5.51 2.84
CA ARG A 24 7.09 -6.33 2.24
C ARG A 24 7.33 -7.69 2.93
N ASN A 25 6.27 -8.28 3.46
CA ASN A 25 6.22 -9.60 4.07
C ASN A 25 4.85 -10.22 3.72
N HIS A 26 4.85 -11.45 3.19
CA HIS A 26 3.62 -12.09 2.72
C HIS A 26 2.65 -12.40 3.85
N ASP A 27 3.12 -12.95 4.96
CA ASP A 27 2.28 -13.32 6.11
C ASP A 27 1.62 -12.07 6.71
N VAL A 28 2.40 -11.01 6.95
CA VAL A 28 1.88 -9.74 7.49
C VAL A 28 0.92 -9.08 6.50
N ALA A 29 1.15 -9.22 5.19
CA ALA A 29 0.25 -8.67 4.18
C ALA A 29 -1.08 -9.43 4.14
N ASP A 30 -1.04 -10.76 4.20
CA ASP A 30 -2.24 -11.60 4.24
C ASP A 30 -3.04 -11.37 5.52
N ASP A 31 -2.39 -11.27 6.68
CA ASP A 31 -3.03 -10.90 7.96
C ASP A 31 -3.72 -9.52 7.87
N LEU A 32 -3.05 -8.54 7.27
CA LEU A 32 -3.60 -7.19 7.08
C LEU A 32 -4.84 -7.21 6.16
N VAL A 33 -4.83 -8.03 5.11
CA VAL A 33 -5.97 -8.20 4.21
C VAL A 33 -7.10 -8.93 4.92
N GLN A 34 -6.81 -9.99 5.67
CA GLN A 34 -7.80 -10.72 6.47
C GLN A 34 -8.50 -9.77 7.46
N ASP A 35 -7.73 -9.03 8.27
CA ASP A 35 -8.24 -8.02 9.20
C ASP A 35 -9.11 -6.96 8.50
N CYS A 36 -8.75 -6.58 7.27
CA CYS A 36 -9.53 -5.65 6.47
C CYS A 36 -10.88 -6.25 6.08
N LEU A 37 -10.89 -7.47 5.56
CA LEU A 37 -12.11 -8.17 5.11
C LEU A 37 -13.03 -8.49 6.28
N GLU A 38 -12.49 -8.96 7.41
CA GLU A 38 -13.27 -9.20 8.64
C GLU A 38 -13.98 -7.92 9.10
N ARG A 39 -13.27 -6.79 9.12
CA ARG A 39 -13.87 -5.49 9.47
C ARG A 39 -14.88 -5.03 8.44
N ALA A 40 -14.62 -5.24 7.16
CA ALA A 40 -15.54 -4.87 6.08
C ALA A 40 -16.85 -5.66 6.20
N ILE A 41 -16.77 -6.97 6.43
CA ILE A 41 -17.95 -7.83 6.64
C ILE A 41 -18.70 -7.42 7.91
N ALA A 42 -17.99 -7.26 9.03
CA ALA A 42 -18.60 -6.88 10.31
C ALA A 42 -19.30 -5.51 10.27
N ARG A 43 -18.80 -4.60 9.43
CA ARG A 43 -19.33 -3.22 9.28
C ARG A 43 -20.07 -3.00 7.97
N TRP A 44 -20.44 -4.07 7.27
CA TRP A 44 -21.05 -3.96 5.94
C TRP A 44 -22.32 -3.10 5.95
N TYR A 45 -23.10 -3.17 7.03
CA TYR A 45 -24.32 -2.37 7.24
C TYR A 45 -24.08 -0.85 7.28
N LEU A 46 -22.84 -0.39 7.54
CA LEU A 46 -22.48 1.04 7.53
C LEU A 46 -22.10 1.54 6.13
N ARG A 47 -21.92 0.63 5.17
CA ARG A 47 -21.60 0.99 3.79
C ARG A 47 -22.81 1.66 3.16
N ARG A 48 -22.65 2.90 2.70
CA ARG A 48 -23.68 3.54 1.87
C ARG A 48 -23.64 2.87 0.50
N GLY A 49 -24.79 2.35 0.04
CA GLY A 49 -24.87 1.47 -1.13
C GLY A 49 -24.38 2.10 -2.44
N ASP A 50 -24.38 3.43 -2.51
CA ASP A 50 -23.95 4.32 -3.61
C ASP A 50 -22.45 4.67 -3.60
N GLY A 51 -21.72 4.35 -2.53
CA GLY A 51 -20.29 4.62 -2.42
C GLY A 51 -19.43 3.56 -3.11
N ASP A 52 -18.28 3.97 -3.64
CA ASP A 52 -17.29 3.07 -4.24
C ASP A 52 -16.77 2.06 -3.19
N LEU A 53 -17.07 0.78 -3.45
CA LEU A 53 -16.63 -0.34 -2.63
C LEU A 53 -15.10 -0.40 -2.54
N ARG A 54 -14.41 -0.12 -3.66
CA ARG A 54 -12.95 -0.21 -3.71
C ARG A 54 -12.35 0.84 -2.78
N ALA A 55 -12.69 2.11 -2.96
CA ALA A 55 -12.21 3.17 -2.06
C ALA A 55 -12.53 2.90 -0.58
N TRP A 56 -13.70 2.35 -0.27
CA TRP A 56 -14.04 1.98 1.10
C TRP A 56 -13.13 0.89 1.69
N LEU A 57 -12.85 -0.17 0.95
CA LEU A 57 -11.94 -1.24 1.38
C LEU A 57 -10.51 -0.73 1.57
N PHE A 58 -9.99 0.06 0.63
CA PHE A 58 -8.67 0.67 0.75
C PHE A 58 -8.57 1.64 1.94
N THR A 59 -9.68 2.31 2.29
CA THR A 59 -9.77 3.12 3.52
C THR A 59 -9.61 2.26 4.78
N ILE A 60 -10.32 1.12 4.86
CA ILE A 60 -10.22 0.20 5.99
C ILE A 60 -8.79 -0.34 6.12
N LEU A 61 -8.23 -0.86 5.03
CA LEU A 61 -6.89 -1.45 5.00
C LEU A 61 -5.83 -0.43 5.42
N ARG A 62 -5.86 0.78 4.83
CA ARG A 62 -4.93 1.87 5.14
C ARG A 62 -5.03 2.30 6.60
N ASN A 63 -6.24 2.38 7.16
CA ASN A 63 -6.42 2.74 8.57
C ASN A 63 -5.89 1.66 9.53
N ARG A 64 -6.03 0.37 9.17
CA ARG A 64 -5.42 -0.73 9.93
C ARG A 64 -3.90 -0.65 9.88
N TYR A 65 -3.33 -0.54 8.69
CA TYR A 65 -1.88 -0.41 8.51
C TYR A 65 -1.28 0.75 9.31
N ILE A 66 -1.87 1.95 9.25
CA ILE A 66 -1.38 3.11 10.01
C ILE A 66 -1.49 2.90 11.52
N SER A 67 -2.53 2.21 11.99
CA SER A 67 -2.69 1.86 13.40
C SER A 67 -1.57 0.94 13.87
N ASP A 68 -1.24 -0.09 13.08
CA ASP A 68 -0.20 -1.07 13.38
C ASP A 68 1.20 -0.43 13.34
N PHE A 69 1.47 0.39 12.32
CA PHE A 69 2.71 1.14 12.20
C PHE A 69 2.94 2.05 13.42
N ARG A 70 1.91 2.80 13.85
CA ARG A 70 1.99 3.66 15.04
C ARG A 70 2.20 2.84 16.32
N GLN A 71 1.59 1.66 16.42
CA GLN A 71 1.76 0.77 17.56
C GLN A 71 3.17 0.21 17.64
N LYS A 72 3.71 -0.31 16.52
CA LYS A 72 5.10 -0.80 16.42
C LYS A 72 6.10 0.30 16.80
N ARG A 73 5.93 1.52 16.27
CA ARG A 73 6.81 2.65 16.60
C ARG A 73 6.77 3.06 18.07
N ARG A 74 5.63 2.92 18.76
CA ARG A 74 5.49 3.23 20.20
C ARG A 74 6.08 2.16 21.11
N ARG A 75 6.04 0.89 20.70
CA ARG A 75 6.59 -0.24 21.49
C ARG A 75 8.11 -0.30 21.47
N GLY A 76 8.77 0.48 20.60
CA GLY A 76 10.20 0.35 20.33
C GLY A 76 10.46 -0.80 19.35
N THR A 77 11.57 -0.74 18.64
CA THR A 77 12.00 -1.84 17.76
C THR A 77 12.35 -3.04 18.65
N GLU A 78 11.43 -3.98 18.82
CA GLU A 78 11.82 -5.35 19.13
C GLU A 78 12.64 -5.83 17.94
N VAL A 79 13.96 -5.91 18.15
CA VAL A 79 14.86 -6.56 17.20
C VAL A 79 14.53 -8.04 17.29
N ASP A 80 13.69 -8.50 16.37
CA ASP A 80 13.49 -9.92 16.18
C ASP A 80 14.82 -10.53 15.70
N ILE A 81 15.37 -11.43 16.51
CA ILE A 81 16.70 -12.03 16.27
C ILE A 81 16.66 -12.91 15.01
N ASP A 82 15.47 -13.29 14.53
CA ASP A 82 15.24 -14.08 13.31
C ASP A 82 15.06 -13.24 12.03
N ALA A 83 15.12 -11.90 12.09
CA ALA A 83 15.07 -11.06 10.88
C ALA A 83 16.33 -11.17 9.99
N VAL A 84 17.32 -11.97 10.41
CA VAL A 84 18.53 -12.31 9.65
C VAL A 84 18.32 -13.67 8.96
N ALA A 85 17.48 -13.72 7.92
CA ALA A 85 17.58 -14.64 6.77
C ALA A 85 16.20 -14.93 6.15
N LEU A 86 15.66 -13.97 5.40
CA LEU A 86 14.79 -14.30 4.27
C LEU A 86 15.40 -13.68 3.02
N SER A 87 16.56 -14.22 2.65
CA SER A 87 17.10 -14.09 1.31
C SER A 87 16.16 -14.85 0.36
N ILE A 88 15.17 -14.15 -0.18
CA ILE A 88 14.39 -14.64 -1.31
C ILE A 88 15.39 -14.78 -2.47
N HIS A 89 15.58 -16.01 -2.94
CA HIS A 89 16.43 -16.33 -4.08
C HIS A 89 15.99 -15.48 -5.30
N PRO A 90 16.87 -14.67 -5.90
CA PRO A 90 16.50 -13.87 -7.06
C PRO A 90 16.45 -14.75 -8.31
N SER A 91 15.26 -14.90 -8.89
CA SER A 91 15.11 -15.33 -10.28
C SER A 91 15.72 -14.25 -11.18
N GLN A 92 16.76 -14.63 -11.92
CA GLN A 92 17.64 -13.73 -12.65
C GLN A 92 16.93 -12.99 -13.80
N ASP A 93 17.42 -11.76 -14.01
CA ASP A 93 17.24 -10.82 -15.13
C ASP A 93 16.13 -9.75 -15.10
N ASP A 94 15.08 -9.86 -14.28
CA ASP A 94 14.06 -8.77 -14.12
C ASP A 94 13.82 -8.36 -12.63
N GLY A 95 14.36 -9.15 -11.69
CA GLY A 95 14.11 -8.99 -10.25
C GLY A 95 14.93 -7.90 -9.55
N LEU A 96 16.06 -7.47 -10.12
CA LEU A 96 16.94 -6.46 -9.51
C LEU A 96 16.25 -5.08 -9.45
N ASP A 97 15.59 -4.66 -10.53
CA ASP A 97 14.86 -3.38 -10.57
C ASP A 97 13.66 -3.38 -9.61
N THR A 98 12.93 -4.50 -9.54
CA THR A 98 11.77 -4.62 -8.64
C THR A 98 12.18 -4.58 -7.16
N GLN A 99 13.26 -5.26 -6.80
CA GLN A 99 13.77 -5.27 -5.42
C GLN A 99 14.32 -3.90 -5.01
N ASP A 100 14.98 -3.19 -5.92
CA ASP A 100 15.47 -1.83 -5.70
C ASP A 100 14.32 -0.85 -5.52
N VAL A 101 13.24 -0.97 -6.31
CA VAL A 101 12.02 -0.18 -6.15
C VAL A 101 11.35 -0.43 -4.80
N LEU A 102 11.16 -1.69 -4.40
CA LEU A 102 10.57 -2.01 -3.10
C LEU A 102 11.42 -1.49 -1.94
N THR A 103 12.74 -1.58 -2.05
CA THR A 103 13.68 -1.02 -1.05
C THR A 103 13.62 0.51 -1.01
N ALA A 104 13.50 1.17 -2.16
CA ALA A 104 13.32 2.62 -2.22
C ALA A 104 11.97 3.06 -1.63
N LEU A 105 10.90 2.29 -1.86
CA LEU A 105 9.59 2.55 -1.26
C LEU A 105 9.62 2.49 0.27
N ASP A 106 10.37 1.56 0.87
CA ASP A 106 10.52 1.46 2.33
C ASP A 106 11.23 2.66 2.97
N ARG A 107 11.99 3.42 2.18
CA ARG A 107 12.69 4.63 2.64
C ARG A 107 11.83 5.89 2.51
N LEU A 108 10.66 5.80 1.87
CA LEU A 108 9.72 6.92 1.81
C LEU A 108 9.02 7.10 3.16
N SER A 109 8.53 8.32 3.41
CA SER A 109 7.57 8.52 4.49
C SER A 109 6.28 7.76 4.20
N GLU A 110 5.60 7.30 5.25
CA GLU A 110 4.33 6.57 5.11
C GLU A 110 3.31 7.33 4.26
N GLU A 111 3.24 8.65 4.40
CA GLU A 111 2.34 9.48 3.60
C GLU A 111 2.67 9.45 2.10
N HIS A 112 3.97 9.46 1.75
CA HIS A 112 4.43 9.38 0.37
C HIS A 112 4.24 7.98 -0.20
N LYS A 113 4.59 6.94 0.56
CA LYS A 113 4.42 5.53 0.16
C LYS A 113 2.95 5.23 -0.15
N THR A 114 2.07 5.57 0.79
CA THR A 114 0.61 5.33 0.68
C THR A 114 0.03 6.01 -0.56
N VAL A 115 0.26 7.32 -0.77
CA VAL A 115 -0.32 8.04 -1.92
C VAL A 115 0.23 7.53 -3.25
N LEU A 116 1.51 7.14 -3.29
CA LEU A 116 2.15 6.67 -4.51
C LEU A 116 1.62 5.30 -4.92
N LEU A 117 1.39 4.40 -3.96
CA LEU A 117 0.84 3.08 -4.22
C LEU A 117 -0.65 3.14 -4.63
N LEU A 118 -1.47 3.95 -3.93
CA LEU A 118 -2.89 4.09 -4.26
C LEU A 118 -3.11 4.60 -5.70
N VAL A 119 -2.33 5.59 -6.14
CA VAL A 119 -2.47 6.15 -7.49
C VAL A 119 -1.66 5.35 -8.51
N GLY A 120 -0.40 5.04 -8.22
CA GLY A 120 0.54 4.51 -9.21
C GLY A 120 0.46 3.01 -9.43
N VAL A 121 -0.03 2.25 -8.44
CA VAL A 121 -0.14 0.79 -8.53
C VAL A 121 -1.60 0.36 -8.63
N GLU A 122 -2.46 0.97 -7.82
CA GLU A 122 -3.89 0.62 -7.77
C GLU A 122 -4.76 1.43 -8.73
N ASP A 123 -4.17 2.39 -9.44
CA ASP A 123 -4.84 3.24 -10.45
C ASP A 123 -6.09 3.96 -9.92
N LEU A 124 -6.09 4.30 -8.62
CA LEU A 124 -7.18 5.06 -8.03
C LEU A 124 -7.09 6.51 -8.45
N SER A 125 -8.26 7.09 -8.73
CA SER A 125 -8.37 8.51 -9.05
C SER A 125 -7.89 9.38 -7.89
N TYR A 126 -7.56 10.64 -8.19
CA TYR A 126 -7.20 11.59 -7.14
C TYR A 126 -8.33 11.86 -6.16
N GLU A 127 -9.59 11.70 -6.58
CA GLU A 127 -10.75 11.89 -5.72
C GLU A 127 -10.95 10.70 -4.77
N GLU A 128 -10.88 9.47 -5.27
CA GLU A 128 -10.91 8.25 -4.43
C GLU A 128 -9.74 8.26 -3.44
N THR A 129 -8.54 8.61 -3.91
CA THR A 129 -7.36 8.72 -3.06
C THR A 129 -7.53 9.80 -1.99
N ALA A 130 -8.14 10.94 -2.32
CA ALA A 130 -8.44 12.01 -1.37
C ALA A 130 -9.38 11.50 -0.26
N ASN A 131 -10.44 10.76 -0.65
CA ASN A 131 -11.39 10.17 0.28
C ASN A 131 -10.74 9.12 1.19
N ILE A 132 -9.90 8.24 0.63
CA ILE A 132 -9.14 7.21 1.40
C ILE A 132 -8.20 7.85 2.43
N LEU A 133 -7.51 8.92 2.02
CA LEU A 133 -6.50 9.57 2.86
C LEU A 133 -7.09 10.60 3.84
N GLY A 134 -8.34 11.03 3.63
CA GLY A 134 -8.98 12.10 4.40
C GLY A 134 -8.31 13.45 4.21
N ILE A 135 -7.89 13.78 2.98
CA ILE A 135 -7.18 15.03 2.63
C ILE A 135 -7.79 15.68 1.39
N PRO A 136 -7.56 16.98 1.13
CA PRO A 136 -8.02 17.61 -0.11
C PRO A 136 -7.40 16.99 -1.37
N ARG A 137 -8.17 16.92 -2.48
CA ARG A 137 -7.67 16.46 -3.80
C ARG A 137 -6.41 17.21 -4.27
N GLY A 138 -6.32 18.52 -4.04
CA GLY A 138 -5.11 19.29 -4.33
C GLY A 138 -3.88 18.87 -3.51
N THR A 139 -4.11 18.41 -2.28
CA THR A 139 -3.06 17.84 -1.41
C THR A 139 -2.59 16.49 -1.94
N VAL A 140 -3.49 15.65 -2.48
CA VAL A 140 -3.12 14.38 -3.15
C VAL A 140 -2.13 14.67 -4.28
N MET A 141 -2.44 15.61 -5.18
CA MET A 141 -1.58 15.95 -6.31
C MET A 141 -0.19 16.42 -5.87
N SER A 142 -0.14 17.39 -4.95
CA SER A 142 1.15 17.93 -4.49
C SER A 142 1.96 16.91 -3.69
N ARG A 143 1.30 16.07 -2.87
CA ARG A 143 1.96 14.99 -2.12
C ARG A 143 2.48 13.90 -3.05
N LEU A 144 1.71 13.51 -4.08
CA LEU A 144 2.14 12.55 -5.08
C LEU A 144 3.34 13.06 -5.89
N ALA A 145 3.34 14.34 -6.27
CA ALA A 145 4.48 14.94 -6.96
C ALA A 145 5.77 14.86 -6.13
N ARG A 146 5.68 15.20 -4.84
CA ARG A 146 6.81 15.08 -3.89
C ARG A 146 7.22 13.62 -3.68
N ALA A 147 6.27 12.71 -3.52
CA ALA A 147 6.54 11.28 -3.38
C ALA A 147 7.32 10.72 -4.59
N ARG A 148 6.91 11.08 -5.82
CA ARG A 148 7.63 10.70 -7.05
C ARG A 148 9.04 11.28 -7.10
N GLN A 149 9.22 12.53 -6.68
CA GLN A 149 10.55 13.15 -6.62
C GLN A 149 11.45 12.44 -5.59
N SER A 150 10.92 12.13 -4.41
CA SER A 150 11.64 11.37 -3.39
C SER A 150 12.02 9.98 -3.88
N LEU A 151 11.09 9.26 -4.53
CA LEU A 151 11.35 7.92 -5.06
C LEU A 151 12.45 7.95 -6.13
N ARG A 152 12.38 8.86 -7.10
CA ARG A 152 13.44 9.04 -8.11
C ARG A 152 14.79 9.34 -7.46
N GLY A 153 14.82 10.27 -6.51
CA GLY A 153 16.06 10.61 -5.81
C GLY A 153 16.66 9.48 -4.97
N LEU A 154 15.86 8.46 -4.60
CA LEU A 154 16.34 7.25 -3.93
C LEU A 154 16.87 6.23 -4.95
N LEU A 155 16.16 6.07 -6.07
CA LEU A 155 16.55 5.18 -7.17
C LEU A 155 17.84 5.66 -7.87
N ASP A 156 17.94 6.95 -8.17
CA ASP A 156 19.12 7.56 -8.80
C ASP A 156 20.39 7.41 -7.92
N ARG A 157 20.23 7.44 -6.59
CA ARG A 157 21.34 7.20 -5.64
C ARG A 157 21.68 5.72 -5.46
N GLY A 158 20.73 4.83 -5.78
CA GLY A 158 20.89 3.38 -5.75
C GLY A 158 21.37 2.78 -7.09
N GLY A 159 21.50 3.58 -8.15
CA GLY A 159 21.88 3.13 -9.49
C GLY A 159 20.72 2.71 -10.39
N ALA A 160 19.47 2.74 -9.88
CA ALA A 160 18.27 2.42 -10.65
C ALA A 160 17.86 3.63 -11.50
N THR A 161 18.34 3.64 -12.74
CA THR A 161 18.13 4.75 -13.68
C THR A 161 16.89 4.47 -14.52
N TRP A 162 15.66 4.86 -14.11
CA TRP A 162 14.56 5.21 -15.05
C TRP A 162 13.15 5.41 -14.45
N LEU A 163 12.42 6.41 -14.99
CA LEU A 163 11.05 6.27 -15.52
C LEU A 163 10.71 7.51 -16.40
N ARG A 164 10.85 7.39 -17.74
CA ARG A 164 10.30 8.40 -18.67
C ARG A 164 8.78 8.35 -18.62
N ARG A 165 8.24 9.57 -18.72
CA ARG A 165 6.85 9.97 -18.71
C ARG A 165 6.08 9.29 -19.86
N VAL A 166 5.04 8.52 -19.55
CA VAL A 166 3.98 8.19 -20.52
C VAL A 166 3.10 9.44 -20.65
N LYS A 167 2.74 9.74 -21.91
CA LYS A 167 2.12 10.97 -22.39
C LYS A 167 0.62 10.99 -22.11
#